data_AF-A0A3A4K314-F1
#
_entry.id   AF-A0A3A4K314-F1
#
_cell.length_a   1.000
_cell.length_b   1.000
_cell.length_c   1.000
_cell.angle_alpha   90.00
_cell.angle_beta   90.00
_cell.angle_gamma   90.00
#
_symmetry.space_group_name_H-M   'P 1'
#
loop_
_entity.id
_entity.type
_entity.pdbx_description
1 polymer ?
#
loop_
_entity_poly.entity_id
_entity_poly.type
_entity_poly.pdbx_seq_one_letter_code
_entity_poly.pdbx_strand_id
1 'polypeptide(L)'
;MTIELRIDRIILTDTAVRPTDLAAAIRVELARLLSDSPGGWRRAARTRVTVVMPAPKSGELGRAIAHSVYSALRRTGEGELR
;
A
#
# COMPACT_ATOMS: atom_id res chain seq x y z
N MET A 1 -14.42 8.98 10.76
CA MET A 1 -13.03 8.62 11.13
C MET A 1 -12.15 8.92 9.93
N THR A 2 -11.05 9.65 10.13
CA THR A 2 -10.11 9.98 9.06
C THR A 2 -8.85 9.14 9.22
N ILE A 3 -8.45 8.45 8.17
CA ILE A 3 -7.19 7.69 8.12
C ILE A 3 -6.24 8.44 7.20
N GLU A 4 -5.10 8.87 7.73
CA GLU A 4 -4.03 9.46 6.93
C GLU A 4 -2.89 8.45 6.75
N LEU A 5 -2.54 8.17 5.50
CA LEU A 5 -1.43 7.29 5.14
C LEU A 5 -0.46 8.06 4.25
N ARG A 6 0.78 8.20 4.73
CA ARG A 6 1.85 8.89 4.00
C ARG A 6 2.86 7.86 3.47
N ILE A 7 2.98 7.78 2.16
CA ILE A 7 4.02 6.98 1.48
C ILE A 7 5.15 7.95 1.10
N ASP A 8 6.29 7.85 1.79
CA ASP A 8 7.44 8.74 1.57
C ASP A 8 8.04 8.60 0.16
N ARG A 9 8.17 7.36 -0.32
CA ARG A 9 8.85 7.05 -1.57
C ARG A 9 8.41 5.70 -2.09
N ILE A 10 8.21 5.63 -3.40
CA ILE A 10 8.11 4.39 -4.16
C ILE A 10 9.24 4.40 -5.16
N ILE A 11 10.09 3.38 -5.15
CA ILE A 11 11.17 3.20 -6.12
C ILE A 11 10.73 2.08 -7.05
N LEU A 12 10.62 2.39 -8.33
CA LEU A 12 10.34 1.42 -9.38
C LEU A 12 11.55 1.38 -10.30
N THR A 13 12.08 0.19 -10.53
CA THR A 13 13.11 -0.06 -11.54
C THR A 13 12.45 -0.78 -12.70
N ASP A 14 12.92 -0.49 -13.93
CA ASP A 14 12.53 -1.23 -15.13
C ASP A 14 11.02 -1.27 -15.43
N THR A 15 10.33 -0.15 -15.20
CA THR A 15 8.89 -0.03 -15.48
C THR A 15 8.58 1.07 -16.50
N ALA A 16 7.62 0.81 -17.38
CA ALA A 16 7.04 1.79 -18.30
C ALA A 16 5.82 2.53 -17.70
N VAL A 17 5.49 2.25 -16.43
CA VAL A 17 4.32 2.82 -15.76
C VAL A 17 4.52 4.29 -15.45
N ARG A 18 3.55 5.13 -15.83
CA ARG A 18 3.55 6.55 -15.46
C ARG A 18 3.33 6.71 -13.95
N PRO A 19 4.16 7.51 -13.25
CA PRO A 19 4.03 7.69 -11.80
C PRO A 19 2.66 8.20 -11.35
N THR A 20 2.03 9.10 -12.10
CA THR A 20 0.72 9.68 -11.79
C THR A 20 -0.40 8.62 -11.81
N ASP A 21 -0.40 7.77 -12.82
CA ASP A 21 -1.42 6.73 -13.00
C ASP A 21 -1.27 5.67 -11.92
N LEU A 22 -0.03 5.35 -11.54
CA LEU A 22 0.25 4.45 -10.45
C LEU A 22 -0.20 5.03 -9.10
N ALA A 23 0.12 6.29 -8.81
CA ALA A 23 -0.31 6.95 -7.59
C ALA A 23 -1.84 6.96 -7.46
N ALA A 24 -2.55 7.22 -8.57
CA ALA A 24 -4.01 7.15 -8.61
C ALA A 24 -4.52 5.73 -8.32
N ALA A 25 -3.94 4.70 -8.95
CA ALA A 25 -4.32 3.31 -8.74
C ALA A 25 -4.09 2.84 -7.29
N ILE A 26 -2.94 3.19 -6.70
CA ILE A 26 -2.62 2.93 -5.29
C ILE A 26 -3.64 3.58 -4.37
N ARG A 27 -3.94 4.86 -4.59
CA ARG A 27 -4.89 5.62 -3.76
C ARG A 27 -6.29 5.01 -3.79
N VAL A 28 -6.78 4.66 -4.99
CA VAL A 28 -8.11 4.06 -5.16
C VAL A 28 -8.20 2.72 -4.43
N GLU A 29 -7.22 1.84 -4.64
CA GLU A 29 -7.27 0.50 -4.02
C GLU A 29 -7.07 0.57 -2.50
N LEU A 30 -6.16 1.42 -2.00
CA LEU A 30 -5.99 1.60 -0.55
C LEU A 30 -7.25 2.18 0.10
N ALA A 31 -7.90 3.18 -0.50
CA ALA A 31 -9.15 3.72 0.02
C ALA A 31 -10.22 2.64 0.14
N ARG A 32 -10.32 1.75 -0.86
CA ARG A 32 -11.21 0.58 -0.81
C ARG A 32 -10.87 -0.35 0.35
N LEU A 33 -9.61 -0.80 0.43
CA LEU A 33 -9.16 -1.73 1.48
C LEU A 33 -9.33 -1.17 2.90
N LEU A 34 -9.08 0.12 3.09
CA LEU A 34 -9.22 0.80 4.37
C LEU A 34 -10.69 0.98 4.76
N SER A 35 -11.58 1.23 3.80
CA SER A 35 -13.03 1.37 4.05
C SER A 35 -13.68 0.05 4.43
N ASP A 36 -13.18 -1.06 3.89
CA ASP A 36 -13.68 -2.41 4.16
C ASP A 36 -13.15 -2.99 5.50
N SER A 37 -12.32 -2.24 6.26
CA SER A 37 -11.63 -2.76 7.45
C SER A 37 -12.37 -2.45 8.77
N PRO A 38 -12.75 -3.45 9.58
CA PRO A 38 -13.56 -3.26 10.77
C PRO A 38 -12.77 -2.87 12.05
N GLY A 39 -11.46 -2.63 11.99
CA GLY A 39 -10.58 -2.55 13.17
C GLY A 39 -9.83 -1.23 13.37
N GLY A 40 -9.49 -0.94 14.62
CA GLY A 40 -8.75 0.25 15.04
C GLY A 40 -7.33 0.32 14.46
N TRP A 41 -7.07 1.36 13.68
CA TRP A 41 -5.77 1.63 13.08
C TRP A 41 -4.78 2.12 14.14
N ARG A 42 -3.79 1.28 14.50
CA ARG A 42 -2.65 1.73 15.29
C ARG A 42 -1.59 2.35 14.38
N ARG A 43 -0.83 3.29 14.94
CA ARG A 43 0.29 3.95 14.25
C ARG A 43 1.33 2.89 13.89
N ALA A 44 1.47 2.58 12.61
CA ALA A 44 2.49 1.65 12.15
C ALA A 44 3.87 2.30 12.20
N ALA A 45 4.88 1.54 12.62
CA ALA A 45 6.28 1.90 12.41
C ALA A 45 6.62 1.89 10.91
N ARG A 46 7.76 2.48 10.54
CA ARG A 46 8.21 2.53 9.14
C ARG A 46 8.26 1.11 8.54
N THR A 47 7.45 0.88 7.51
CA THR A 47 7.39 -0.42 6.82
C THR A 47 8.12 -0.35 5.48
N ARG A 48 9.02 -1.31 5.24
CA ARG A 48 9.57 -1.57 3.90
C ARG A 48 8.75 -2.67 3.23
N VAL A 49 8.29 -2.39 2.01
CA VAL A 49 7.49 -3.30 1.21
C VAL A 49 8.20 -3.56 -0.12
N THR A 50 8.24 -4.81 -0.56
CA THR A 50 8.82 -5.22 -1.84
C THR A 50 7.77 -5.96 -2.65
N VAL A 51 7.51 -5.46 -3.87
CA VAL A 51 6.55 -6.04 -4.81
C VAL A 51 7.33 -6.43 -6.06
N VAL A 52 7.23 -7.69 -6.46
CA VAL A 52 7.87 -8.21 -7.67
C VAL A 52 6.76 -8.56 -8.66
N MET A 53 6.74 -7.86 -9.79
CA MET A 53 5.77 -8.08 -10.86
C MET A 53 6.43 -7.90 -12.23
N PRO A 54 6.34 -8.87 -13.15
CA PRO A 54 6.83 -8.71 -14.51
C PRO A 54 5.87 -7.84 -15.34
N ALA A 55 6.40 -6.77 -15.94
CA ALA A 55 5.73 -5.89 -16.91
C ALA A 55 4.26 -5.46 -16.56
N PRO A 56 3.99 -4.95 -15.35
CA PRO A 56 2.62 -4.68 -14.94
C PRO A 56 2.07 -3.41 -15.60
N LYS A 57 0.75 -3.41 -15.86
CA LYS A 57 0.03 -2.15 -16.11
C LYS A 57 -0.12 -1.35 -14.82
N SER A 58 -0.30 -0.03 -14.91
CA SER A 58 -0.40 0.88 -13.76
C SER A 58 -1.45 0.43 -12.73
N GLY A 59 -2.60 -0.06 -13.20
CA GLY A 59 -3.69 -0.54 -12.33
C GLY A 59 -3.34 -1.82 -11.55
N GLU A 60 -2.69 -2.78 -12.20
CA GLU A 60 -2.30 -4.05 -11.59
C GLU A 60 -1.18 -3.84 -10.56
N LEU A 61 -0.17 -3.05 -10.92
CA LEU A 61 0.92 -2.67 -10.01
C LEU A 61 0.39 -1.89 -8.81
N GLY A 62 -0.50 -0.92 -9.06
CA GLY A 62 -1.10 -0.11 -8.00
C GLY A 62 -1.90 -0.96 -7.02
N ARG A 63 -2.65 -1.95 -7.52
CA ARG A 63 -3.37 -2.92 -6.69
C ARG A 63 -2.41 -3.76 -5.85
N ALA A 64 -1.37 -4.31 -6.45
CA ALA A 64 -0.40 -5.14 -5.73
C ALA A 64 0.32 -4.36 -4.62
N ILE A 65 0.75 -3.12 -4.90
CA ILE A 65 1.36 -2.23 -3.90
C ILE A 65 0.36 -1.93 -2.77
N ALA A 66 -0.89 -1.57 -3.10
CA ALA A 66 -1.93 -1.28 -2.12
C ALA A 66 -2.19 -2.47 -1.17
N HIS A 67 -2.35 -3.67 -1.72
CA HIS A 67 -2.53 -4.90 -0.92
C HIS A 67 -1.32 -5.18 -0.04
N SER A 68 -0.11 -5.00 -0.58
CA SER A 68 1.12 -5.25 0.18
C SER A 68 1.28 -4.27 1.35
N VAL A 69 1.05 -2.97 1.11
CA VAL A 69 1.02 -1.93 2.16
C VAL A 69 -0.06 -2.24 3.19
N TYR A 70 -1.29 -2.54 2.77
CA TYR A 70 -2.40 -2.87 3.66
C TYR A 70 -2.09 -4.09 4.55
N SER A 71 -1.54 -5.15 3.98
CA SER A 71 -1.15 -6.36 4.72
C SER A 71 -0.07 -6.07 5.77
N ALA A 72 0.87 -5.17 5.45
CA ALA A 72 1.92 -4.81 6.37
C ALA A 72 1.39 -3.95 7.52
N LEU A 73 0.49 -3.00 7.24
CA LEU A 73 -0.19 -2.21 8.27
C LEU A 73 -0.97 -3.10 9.23
N ARG A 74 -1.71 -4.10 8.71
CA ARG A 74 -2.41 -5.09 9.55
C ARG A 74 -1.48 -5.87 10.45
N ARG A 75 -0.38 -6.42 9.90
CA ARG A 75 0.61 -7.17 10.69
C ARG A 75 1.25 -6.32 11.80
N THR A 76 1.54 -5.05 11.52
CA THR A 76 2.07 -4.13 12.54
C THR A 76 1.04 -3.73 13.60
N GLY A 77 -0.26 -3.80 13.28
CA GLY A 77 -1.34 -3.56 14.24
C GLY A 77 -1.63 -4.74 15.17
N GLU A 78 -1.29 -5.97 14.73
CA GLU A 78 -1.52 -7.23 15.44
C GLU A 78 -0.28 -7.74 16.23
N GLY A 79 0.84 -7.01 16.19
CA GLY A 79 2.08 -7.41 16.87
C GLY A 79 2.03 -7.20 18.39
N GLU A 80 1.78 -8.28 19.13
CA GLU A 80 2.16 -8.39 20.54
C GLU A 80 3.67 -8.20 20.70
N LEU A 81 4.05 -7.35 21.65
CA LEU A 81 5.36 -7.40 22.30
C LEU A 81 5.49 -8.76 22.99
N ARG A 82 6.48 -9.54 22.59
CA ARG A 82 7.10 -10.56 23.43
C ARG A 82 8.58 -10.26 23.53
#